data_AF-I8ZZ94-F1
#
_entry.id   AF-I8ZZ94-F1
#
_cell.length_a   1.000
_cell.length_b   1.000
_cell.length_c   1.000
_cell.angle_alpha   90.00
_cell.angle_beta   90.00
_cell.angle_gamma   90.00
#
_symmetry.space_group_name_H-M   'P 1'
#
loop_
_entity.id
_entity.type
_entity.pdbx_description
1 polymer ?
#
loop_
_entity_poly.entity_id
_entity_poly.type
_entity_poly.pdbx_seq_one_letter_code
_entity_poly.pdbx_strand_id
1 'polypeptide(L)'
;MDWLNAGNVIAVLTALLGLVASFAAVWYERRVPRRRRIGYRVQMDIPIGNDNRGGPGQENIRSGLFNDLPDMADATLALLRIENYGAESIAESDYTGRNVHGLTAVFTDRTVRGMAVTTSHDDEHLMDHFTPAGGMRHEDNTIYLPRVPLNHGQHYKLLVLLTGGRVGRDIRVVGGIREGIVRPNRGIPVDDKPPLFSRPARWITILLTLCVIGLAGIILISEDAPPPIGCATGKLTVNGSTGFSEVMKAVAKRYQSDCPNSTITVDAQGSNEGFQQLKDAGGNSALITIVDGSRTENLAQEMREERVAVSAFALVVNDDVPVRSLTVDQIRKIFRGDILNWNQVGGLVDRPILVVSRFDSSGTRRLFDQRVLGVKNEREVTVAGCEPDVAQAGLRRCERRDTKQVLSTVAKQPGAIGYSELQTATAVQGLHILEIDGRAPSLEAHGSNAYPFTGIEYAYTYGKPSSDSLTSSFLYYLTRGRGQDVMEDSGHPPCYKPENLERCQQ
;
A
#
# COMPACT_ATOMS: atom_id res chain seq x y z
N MET A 1 -7.31 15.83 15.16
CA MET A 1 -7.17 16.66 13.93
C MET A 1 -5.85 16.25 13.29
N ASP A 2 -5.77 15.02 12.79
CA ASP A 2 -4.47 14.34 12.62
C ASP A 2 -4.03 14.24 11.16
N TRP A 3 -4.67 15.01 10.28
CA TRP A 3 -4.38 14.99 8.85
C TRP A 3 -3.08 15.74 8.49
N LEU A 4 -2.52 16.55 9.41
CA LEU A 4 -1.28 17.32 9.23
C LEU A 4 -0.01 16.51 9.56
N ASN A 5 0.10 15.27 9.11
CA ASN A 5 1.40 14.59 9.10
C ASN A 5 2.24 15.13 7.92
N ALA A 6 3.57 15.25 8.09
CA ALA A 6 4.52 15.71 7.09
C ALA A 6 4.33 15.02 5.73
N GLY A 7 4.01 13.71 5.73
CA GLY A 7 3.71 12.96 4.50
C GLY A 7 2.50 13.49 3.74
N ASN A 8 1.41 13.81 4.44
CA ASN A 8 0.19 14.37 3.83
C ASN A 8 0.43 15.80 3.32
N VAL A 9 1.20 16.60 4.04
CA VAL A 9 1.58 17.95 3.60
C VAL A 9 2.39 17.90 2.31
N ILE A 10 3.37 16.98 2.23
CA ILE A 10 4.17 16.78 1.00
C ILE A 10 3.29 16.28 -0.15
N ALA A 11 2.38 15.33 0.10
CA ALA A 11 1.49 14.81 -0.92
C ALA A 11 0.56 15.91 -1.49
N VAL A 12 -0.05 16.72 -0.62
CA VAL A 12 -0.92 17.84 -1.02
C VAL A 12 -0.14 18.89 -1.81
N LEU A 13 1.06 19.26 -1.36
CA LEU A 13 1.91 20.21 -2.08
C LEU A 13 2.34 19.68 -3.45
N THR A 14 2.65 18.39 -3.56
CA THR A 14 3.04 17.75 -4.83
C THR A 14 1.85 17.69 -5.81
N ALA A 15 0.65 17.39 -5.31
CA ALA A 15 -0.57 17.40 -6.13
C ALA A 15 -0.93 18.81 -6.62
N LEU A 16 -0.83 19.81 -5.74
CA LEU A 16 -1.03 21.23 -6.10
C LEU A 16 -0.03 21.68 -7.18
N LEU A 17 1.23 21.28 -7.06
CA LEU A 17 2.26 21.63 -8.02
C LEU A 17 2.00 21.00 -9.40
N GLY A 18 1.50 19.76 -9.44
CA GLY A 18 1.06 19.11 -10.67
C GLY A 18 -0.14 19.80 -11.33
N LEU A 19 -1.12 20.27 -10.55
CA LEU A 19 -2.26 21.05 -11.06
C LEU A 19 -1.82 22.39 -11.64
N VAL A 20 -0.93 23.12 -10.96
CA VAL A 20 -0.39 24.40 -11.43
C VAL A 20 0.41 24.20 -12.72
N ALA A 21 1.25 23.16 -12.80
CA ALA A 21 2.01 22.83 -14.01
C ALA A 21 1.10 22.51 -15.20
N SER A 22 0.03 21.74 -14.98
CA SER A 22 -0.96 21.40 -16.00
C SER A 22 -1.74 22.64 -16.47
N PHE A 23 -2.15 23.50 -15.55
CA PHE A 23 -2.80 24.77 -15.88
C PHE A 23 -1.87 25.70 -16.67
N ALA A 24 -0.60 25.78 -16.28
CA ALA A 24 0.41 26.55 -16.99
C ALA A 24 0.64 26.03 -18.42
N ALA A 25 0.63 24.71 -18.64
CA ALA A 25 0.70 24.11 -19.98
C ALA A 25 -0.49 24.54 -20.85
N VAL A 26 -1.72 24.35 -20.35
CA VAL A 26 -2.94 24.71 -21.08
C VAL A 26 -2.99 26.22 -21.36
N TRP A 27 -2.56 27.05 -20.40
CA TRP A 27 -2.49 28.49 -20.57
C TRP A 27 -1.46 28.89 -21.63
N TYR A 28 -0.27 28.28 -21.61
CA TYR A 28 0.78 28.52 -22.59
C TYR A 28 0.34 28.09 -24.00
N GLU A 29 -0.24 26.90 -24.15
CA GLU A 29 -0.77 26.41 -25.43
C GLU A 29 -1.91 27.27 -25.96
N ARG A 30 -2.75 27.86 -25.10
CA ARG A 30 -3.83 28.76 -25.56
C ARG A 30 -3.35 30.17 -25.93
N ARG A 31 -2.26 30.66 -25.32
CA ARG A 31 -1.80 32.05 -25.48
C ARG A 31 -0.66 32.22 -26.50
N VAL A 32 0.17 31.22 -26.71
CA VAL A 32 1.44 31.37 -27.47
C VAL A 32 1.37 31.03 -28.97
N PRO A 33 0.47 30.18 -29.49
CA PRO A 33 0.38 29.90 -30.94
C PRO A 33 -0.26 31.01 -31.77
N ARG A 34 -0.99 31.95 -31.17
CA ARG A 34 -1.79 32.97 -31.88
C ARG A 34 -0.98 34.18 -32.33
N ARG A 35 -0.01 33.99 -33.23
CA ARG A 35 0.67 35.13 -33.87
C ARG A 35 0.77 34.93 -35.38
N ARG A 36 0.39 35.96 -36.13
CA ARG A 36 0.57 36.06 -37.58
C ARG A 36 2.05 36.16 -37.91
N ARG A 37 2.56 35.32 -38.83
CA ARG A 37 3.99 35.29 -39.16
C ARG A 37 4.19 35.06 -40.65
N ILE A 38 4.83 36.04 -41.31
CA ILE A 38 5.27 35.89 -42.70
C ILE A 38 6.73 35.51 -42.72
N GLY A 39 7.00 34.37 -43.33
CA GLY A 39 8.33 33.82 -43.55
C GLY A 39 8.73 34.03 -44.98
N TYR A 40 9.98 34.39 -45.22
CA TYR A 40 10.54 34.38 -46.58
C TYR A 40 11.84 33.61 -46.65
N ARG A 41 12.07 32.92 -47.76
CA ARG A 41 13.33 32.20 -48.01
C ARG A 41 13.74 32.25 -49.47
N VAL A 42 15.03 32.46 -49.70
CA VAL A 42 15.64 32.36 -51.03
C VAL A 42 15.82 30.87 -51.34
N GLN A 43 15.01 30.34 -52.25
CA GLN A 43 15.08 28.93 -52.68
C GLN A 43 16.14 28.71 -53.76
N MET A 44 16.44 29.75 -54.54
CA MET A 44 17.42 29.72 -55.63
C MET A 44 18.02 31.12 -55.79
N ASP A 45 19.33 31.20 -56.00
CA ASP A 45 20.04 32.42 -56.39
C ASP A 45 21.22 32.02 -57.28
N ILE A 46 21.04 32.05 -58.61
CA ILE A 46 21.98 31.49 -59.59
C ILE A 46 22.34 32.53 -60.67
N PRO A 47 23.59 32.52 -61.18
CA PRO A 47 23.93 33.31 -62.35
C PRO A 47 23.36 32.67 -63.63
N ILE A 48 22.92 33.51 -64.57
CA ILE A 48 22.47 33.12 -65.92
C ILE A 48 23.58 33.38 -66.95
N GLY A 49 24.30 34.50 -66.83
CA GLY A 49 25.40 34.89 -67.73
C GLY A 49 26.74 34.22 -67.42
N ASN A 50 27.75 34.48 -68.27
CA ASN A 50 29.10 33.89 -68.20
C ASN A 50 30.08 34.64 -67.27
N ASP A 51 29.63 35.67 -66.55
CA ASP A 51 30.51 36.45 -65.68
C ASP A 51 31.06 35.55 -64.54
N ASN A 52 32.35 35.27 -64.62
CA ASN A 52 33.11 34.35 -63.75
C ASN A 52 33.39 34.97 -62.36
N ARG A 53 32.40 35.67 -61.82
CA ARG A 53 32.41 36.40 -60.55
C ARG A 53 31.67 35.67 -59.43
N GLY A 54 31.58 34.34 -59.53
CA GLY A 54 31.30 33.49 -58.37
C GLY A 54 32.40 33.66 -57.31
N GLY A 55 32.09 33.40 -56.04
CA GLY A 55 33.11 33.39 -54.97
C GLY A 55 34.29 32.46 -55.29
N PRO A 56 35.41 32.56 -54.57
CA PRO A 56 36.62 31.82 -54.90
C PRO A 56 36.33 30.30 -54.93
N GLY A 57 36.52 29.68 -56.11
CA GLY A 57 36.46 28.22 -56.28
C GLY A 57 35.29 27.63 -57.08
N GLN A 58 34.47 28.40 -57.80
CA GLN A 58 33.46 27.86 -58.72
C GLN A 58 33.70 28.32 -60.16
N GLU A 59 34.45 27.54 -60.94
CA GLU A 59 34.44 27.60 -62.41
C GLU A 59 33.13 26.96 -62.91
N ASN A 60 32.13 27.78 -63.26
CA ASN A 60 30.91 27.30 -63.90
C ASN A 60 31.05 27.43 -65.41
N ILE A 61 31.55 26.38 -66.08
CA ILE A 61 31.51 26.28 -67.54
C ILE A 61 30.06 26.06 -67.96
N ARG A 62 29.40 27.10 -68.48
CA ARG A 62 28.05 27.01 -69.06
C ARG A 62 28.00 27.73 -70.40
N SER A 63 27.56 27.02 -71.44
CA SER A 63 27.32 27.58 -72.77
C SER A 63 25.81 27.84 -72.93
N GLY A 64 25.43 29.08 -73.23
CA GLY A 64 24.04 29.50 -73.38
C GLY A 64 23.93 30.77 -74.24
N LEU A 65 22.83 30.89 -74.98
CA LEU A 65 22.57 31.99 -75.93
C LEU A 65 22.20 33.33 -75.26
N PHE A 66 22.13 33.37 -73.92
CA PHE A 66 21.86 34.60 -73.17
C PHE A 66 22.99 35.64 -73.26
N ASN A 67 24.18 35.23 -73.71
CA ASN A 67 25.35 36.08 -73.87
C ASN A 67 25.23 37.07 -75.04
N ASP A 68 24.34 36.80 -76.00
CA ASP A 68 24.17 37.63 -77.20
C ASP A 68 23.21 38.82 -76.96
N LEU A 69 22.66 38.93 -75.75
CA LEU A 69 21.79 40.02 -75.31
C LEU A 69 22.62 41.06 -74.55
N PRO A 70 22.77 42.31 -75.06
CA PRO A 70 23.70 43.32 -74.53
C PRO A 70 23.47 43.75 -73.07
N ASP A 71 22.34 43.38 -72.46
CA ASP A 71 21.96 43.73 -71.09
C ASP A 71 21.82 42.51 -70.14
N MET A 72 22.30 41.32 -70.54
CA MET A 72 22.11 40.06 -69.78
C MET A 72 23.41 39.35 -69.39
N ALA A 73 24.58 39.92 -69.71
CA ALA A 73 25.88 39.29 -69.46
C ALA A 73 26.16 39.06 -67.95
N ASP A 74 25.59 39.88 -67.07
CA ASP A 74 25.68 39.79 -65.60
C ASP A 74 24.34 39.40 -64.95
N ALA A 75 23.43 38.79 -65.71
CA ALA A 75 22.12 38.42 -65.22
C ALA A 75 22.17 37.32 -64.16
N THR A 76 21.35 37.47 -63.11
CA THR A 76 21.13 36.47 -62.06
C THR A 76 19.63 36.19 -61.90
N LEU A 77 19.30 34.98 -61.47
CA LEU A 77 17.94 34.52 -61.23
C LEU A 77 17.78 34.19 -59.75
N ALA A 78 16.80 34.80 -59.09
CA ALA A 78 16.45 34.51 -57.71
C ALA A 78 15.02 33.96 -57.62
N LEU A 79 14.82 32.89 -56.84
CA LEU A 79 13.50 32.37 -56.49
C LEU A 79 13.25 32.61 -55.00
N LEU A 80 12.37 33.55 -54.68
CA LEU A 80 12.01 33.90 -53.30
C LEU A 80 10.64 33.30 -52.97
N ARG A 81 10.55 32.45 -51.95
CA ARG A 81 9.27 31.95 -51.43
C ARG A 81 8.85 32.80 -50.24
N ILE A 82 7.61 33.28 -50.25
CA ILE A 82 6.96 33.99 -49.15
C ILE A 82 5.78 33.14 -48.69
N GLU A 83 5.68 32.88 -47.38
CA GLU A 83 4.69 31.97 -46.81
C GLU A 83 4.15 32.46 -45.46
N ASN A 84 2.91 32.08 -45.13
CA ASN A 84 2.40 32.21 -43.77
C ASN A 84 2.72 30.94 -42.97
N TYR A 85 3.67 31.07 -42.03
CA TYR A 85 4.07 29.98 -41.12
C TYR A 85 3.56 30.21 -39.68
N GLY A 86 2.70 31.21 -39.48
CA GLY A 86 1.99 31.47 -38.22
C GLY A 86 0.65 30.76 -38.20
N ALA A 87 0.13 30.42 -37.01
CA ALA A 87 -1.10 29.65 -36.86
C ALA A 87 -2.39 30.42 -37.25
N GLU A 88 -2.31 31.74 -37.46
CA GLU A 88 -3.43 32.57 -37.87
C GLU A 88 -3.35 32.96 -39.34
N SER A 89 -4.50 33.06 -40.01
CA SER A 89 -4.61 33.64 -41.34
C SER A 89 -4.23 35.12 -41.32
N ILE A 90 -3.67 35.59 -42.42
CA ILE A 90 -3.31 36.99 -42.65
C ILE A 90 -4.31 37.55 -43.64
N ALA A 91 -5.04 38.58 -43.24
CA ALA A 91 -5.95 39.33 -44.11
C ALA A 91 -5.25 40.53 -44.73
N GLU A 92 -5.85 41.10 -45.78
CA GLU A 92 -5.34 42.32 -46.43
C GLU A 92 -5.22 43.51 -45.46
N SER A 93 -6.14 43.61 -44.50
CA SER A 93 -6.15 44.64 -43.45
C SER A 93 -5.02 44.49 -42.42
N ASP A 94 -4.32 43.35 -42.39
CA ASP A 94 -3.29 43.09 -41.40
C ASP A 94 -1.94 43.70 -41.78
N TYR A 95 -1.75 44.05 -43.05
CA TYR A 95 -0.56 44.77 -43.50
C TYR A 95 -0.58 46.21 -42.98
N THR A 96 0.45 46.59 -42.22
CA THR A 96 0.48 47.90 -41.52
C THR A 96 1.04 49.04 -42.38
N GLY A 97 1.53 48.75 -43.59
CA GLY A 97 2.06 49.75 -44.51
C GLY A 97 0.97 50.75 -44.90
N ARG A 98 1.31 52.05 -45.01
CA ARG A 98 0.37 53.08 -45.49
C ARG A 98 0.23 53.10 -47.01
N ASN A 99 1.13 52.42 -47.72
CA ASN A 99 1.14 52.32 -49.17
C ASN A 99 0.15 51.25 -49.66
N VAL A 100 -0.13 51.28 -50.96
CA VAL A 100 -0.98 50.27 -51.64
C VAL A 100 -0.37 48.86 -51.52
N HIS A 101 0.96 48.75 -51.52
CA HIS A 101 1.68 47.49 -51.33
C HIS A 101 1.79 47.09 -49.84
N GLY A 102 1.85 45.77 -49.58
CA GLY A 102 1.96 45.20 -48.24
C GLY A 102 3.40 44.94 -47.79
N LEU A 103 4.24 44.36 -48.67
CA LEU A 103 5.64 44.03 -48.39
C LEU A 103 6.56 44.61 -49.46
N THR A 104 7.85 44.67 -49.15
CA THR A 104 8.90 45.14 -50.05
C THR A 104 10.05 44.15 -50.04
N ALA A 105 10.40 43.60 -51.20
CA ALA A 105 11.58 42.75 -51.37
C ALA A 105 12.73 43.57 -51.96
N VAL A 106 13.84 43.66 -51.24
CA VAL A 106 15.02 44.45 -51.63
C VAL A 106 16.17 43.50 -51.97
N PHE A 107 16.74 43.66 -53.16
CA PHE A 107 17.84 42.86 -53.68
C PHE A 107 19.14 43.69 -53.63
N THR A 108 19.98 43.43 -52.63
CA THR A 108 21.19 44.25 -52.40
C THR A 108 22.16 44.14 -53.57
N ASP A 109 22.71 45.28 -54.00
CA ASP A 109 23.67 45.41 -55.11
C ASP A 109 23.19 44.86 -56.47
N ARG A 110 21.86 44.70 -56.69
CA ARG A 110 21.28 44.12 -57.91
C ARG A 110 20.06 44.90 -58.37
N THR A 111 19.87 45.01 -59.68
CA THR A 111 18.75 45.72 -60.31
C THR A 111 17.72 44.71 -60.85
N VAL A 112 16.44 44.92 -60.56
CA VAL A 112 15.32 44.09 -61.03
C VAL A 112 14.98 44.43 -62.47
N ARG A 113 15.10 43.44 -63.36
CA ARG A 113 14.72 43.55 -64.78
C ARG A 113 13.34 42.98 -65.09
N GLY A 114 12.93 41.98 -64.32
CA GLY A 114 11.62 41.36 -64.48
C GLY A 114 11.31 40.41 -63.33
N MET A 115 10.04 40.07 -63.21
CA MET A 115 9.57 39.14 -62.19
C MET A 115 8.37 38.34 -62.70
N ALA A 116 8.25 37.12 -62.21
CA ALA A 116 7.08 36.27 -62.37
C ALA A 116 6.65 35.73 -61.01
N VAL A 117 5.34 35.64 -60.79
CA VAL A 117 4.76 35.07 -59.57
C VAL A 117 4.24 33.69 -59.88
N THR A 118 4.48 32.74 -58.98
CA THR A 118 3.93 31.38 -59.06
C THR A 118 3.34 30.98 -57.72
N THR A 119 2.27 30.20 -57.76
CA THR A 119 1.55 29.68 -56.60
C THR A 119 1.27 28.18 -56.79
N SER A 120 0.78 27.49 -55.76
CA SER A 120 0.28 26.10 -55.89
C SER A 120 -1.04 26.09 -56.65
N HIS A 121 -1.41 24.97 -57.27
CA HIS A 121 -2.68 24.83 -57.99
C HIS A 121 -3.89 25.11 -57.07
N ASP A 122 -3.80 24.71 -55.80
CA ASP A 122 -4.86 24.92 -54.79
C ASP A 122 -4.97 26.39 -54.33
N ASP A 123 -3.97 27.22 -54.64
CA ASP A 123 -3.83 28.60 -54.18
C ASP A 123 -3.89 29.61 -55.35
N GLU A 124 -4.56 29.23 -56.46
CA GLU A 124 -4.66 30.07 -57.68
C GLU A 124 -5.33 31.43 -57.42
N HIS A 125 -6.29 31.48 -56.49
CA HIS A 125 -6.97 32.71 -56.07
C HIS A 125 -6.02 33.80 -55.55
N LEU A 126 -4.80 33.45 -55.12
CA LEU A 126 -3.81 34.44 -54.73
C LEU A 126 -3.32 35.29 -55.92
N MET A 127 -3.42 34.78 -57.15
CA MET A 127 -2.92 35.44 -58.35
C MET A 127 -3.63 36.77 -58.64
N ASP A 128 -4.90 36.90 -58.24
CA ASP A 128 -5.71 38.11 -58.45
C ASP A 128 -5.14 39.35 -57.73
N HIS A 129 -4.33 39.14 -56.69
CA HIS A 129 -3.69 40.22 -55.94
C HIS A 129 -2.45 40.80 -56.65
N PHE A 130 -1.83 40.06 -57.58
CA PHE A 130 -0.58 40.43 -58.24
C PHE A 130 -0.80 41.31 -59.47
N THR A 131 -1.43 42.45 -59.27
CA THR A 131 -1.71 43.45 -60.31
C THR A 131 -1.08 44.80 -59.99
N PRO A 132 -0.83 45.66 -61.00
CA PRO A 132 -0.40 47.04 -60.77
C PRO A 132 -1.37 47.82 -59.86
N ALA A 133 -2.67 47.56 -59.97
CA ALA A 133 -3.71 48.15 -59.11
C ALA A 133 -3.58 47.69 -57.65
N GLY A 134 -3.17 46.44 -57.41
CA GLY A 134 -2.82 45.91 -56.08
C GLY A 134 -1.50 46.47 -55.52
N GLY A 135 -0.83 47.37 -56.23
CA GLY A 135 0.44 47.97 -55.82
C GLY A 135 1.67 47.15 -56.21
N MET A 136 1.51 46.11 -57.04
CA MET A 136 2.62 45.34 -57.55
C MET A 136 3.41 46.15 -58.58
N ARG A 137 4.68 46.41 -58.29
CA ARG A 137 5.61 47.08 -59.21
C ARG A 137 7.05 46.80 -58.80
N HIS A 138 7.99 47.05 -59.69
CA HIS A 138 9.42 47.06 -59.35
C HIS A 138 10.05 48.40 -59.74
N GLU A 139 11.07 48.80 -58.99
CA GLU A 139 11.84 50.02 -59.21
C GLU A 139 13.26 49.75 -58.71
N ASP A 140 14.26 50.00 -59.55
CA ASP A 140 15.67 49.72 -59.27
C ASP A 140 15.92 48.32 -58.68
N ASN A 141 16.28 48.25 -57.41
CA ASN A 141 16.62 47.03 -56.69
C ASN A 141 15.46 46.46 -55.85
N THR A 142 14.27 47.01 -56.00
CA THR A 142 13.16 46.82 -55.07
C THR A 142 11.90 46.34 -55.79
N ILE A 143 11.25 45.32 -55.25
CA ILE A 143 9.93 44.85 -55.64
C ILE A 143 8.93 45.21 -54.55
N TYR A 144 7.87 45.92 -54.93
CA TYR A 144 6.73 46.23 -54.09
C TYR A 144 5.69 45.14 -54.29
N LEU A 145 5.37 44.43 -53.20
CA LEU A 145 4.47 43.28 -53.21
C LEU A 145 3.09 43.69 -52.68
N PRO A 146 2.01 43.30 -53.35
CA PRO A 146 0.65 43.61 -52.93
C PRO A 146 0.33 43.04 -51.55
N ARG A 147 -0.77 43.49 -50.97
CA ARG A 147 -1.31 42.89 -49.74
C ARG A 147 -2.02 41.59 -50.11
N VAL A 148 -1.38 40.46 -49.83
CA VAL A 148 -1.89 39.13 -50.22
C VAL A 148 -2.49 38.45 -48.99
N PRO A 149 -3.78 38.12 -48.95
CA PRO A 149 -4.31 37.31 -47.87
C PRO A 149 -3.68 35.91 -47.91
N LEU A 150 -3.21 35.42 -46.76
CA LEU A 150 -2.52 34.12 -46.67
C LEU A 150 -3.05 33.33 -45.47
N ASN A 151 -3.71 32.21 -45.73
CA ASN A 151 -4.04 31.22 -44.72
C ASN A 151 -2.78 30.48 -44.23
N HIS A 152 -2.89 29.81 -43.08
CA HIS A 152 -1.78 29.02 -42.53
C HIS A 152 -1.28 27.99 -43.55
N GLY A 153 0.02 28.02 -43.85
CA GLY A 153 0.67 27.11 -44.80
C GLY A 153 0.65 27.56 -46.26
N GLN A 154 -0.16 28.56 -46.63
CA GLN A 154 -0.18 29.11 -47.98
C GLN A 154 1.10 29.89 -48.29
N HIS A 155 1.50 29.84 -49.56
CA HIS A 155 2.71 30.50 -50.02
C HIS A 155 2.64 30.87 -51.50
N TYR A 156 3.41 31.88 -51.88
CA TYR A 156 3.69 32.20 -53.27
C TYR A 156 5.20 32.35 -53.48
N LYS A 157 5.64 32.24 -54.73
CA LYS A 157 7.05 32.37 -55.10
C LYS A 157 7.22 33.47 -56.13
N LEU A 158 8.30 34.23 -55.97
CA LEU A 158 8.73 35.27 -56.89
C LEU A 158 9.97 34.76 -57.60
N LEU A 159 9.86 34.53 -58.90
CA LEU A 159 11.00 34.32 -59.78
C LEU A 159 11.43 35.68 -60.32
N VAL A 160 12.65 36.11 -60.00
CA VAL A 160 13.13 37.46 -60.27
C VAL A 160 14.39 37.41 -61.12
N LEU A 161 14.35 38.13 -62.23
CA LEU A 161 15.49 38.37 -63.10
C LEU A 161 16.18 39.66 -62.67
N LEU A 162 17.48 39.55 -62.38
CA LEU A 162 18.30 40.60 -61.80
C LEU A 162 19.55 40.85 -62.66
N THR A 163 20.10 42.06 -62.68
CA THR A 163 21.39 42.42 -63.32
C THR A 163 22.22 43.34 -62.43
N GLY A 164 23.47 43.62 -62.78
CA GLY A 164 24.33 44.60 -62.10
C GLY A 164 25.13 44.07 -60.90
N GLY A 165 24.89 42.84 -60.45
CA GLY A 165 25.51 42.31 -59.22
C GLY A 165 25.59 40.79 -59.16
N ARG A 166 26.30 40.28 -58.14
CA ARG A 166 26.63 38.86 -57.97
C ARG A 166 25.56 38.12 -57.16
N VAL A 167 25.49 36.79 -57.34
CA VAL A 167 24.69 35.90 -56.46
C VAL A 167 25.19 35.92 -55.02
N GLY A 168 24.31 35.57 -54.07
CA GLY A 168 24.65 35.50 -52.64
C GLY A 168 24.65 36.85 -51.92
N ARG A 169 24.29 37.94 -52.62
CA ARG A 169 24.01 39.23 -51.99
C ARG A 169 22.67 39.19 -51.25
N ASP A 170 22.60 39.90 -50.12
CA ASP A 170 21.48 39.85 -49.20
C ASP A 170 20.15 40.23 -49.89
N ILE A 171 19.14 39.38 -49.74
CA ILE A 171 17.76 39.60 -50.20
C ILE A 171 16.89 39.73 -48.95
N ARG A 172 16.29 40.90 -48.75
CA ARG A 172 15.48 41.18 -47.56
C ARG A 172 14.05 41.49 -47.95
N VAL A 173 13.11 40.83 -47.27
CA VAL A 173 11.70 41.22 -47.31
C VAL A 173 11.38 42.01 -46.06
N VAL A 174 10.89 43.23 -46.28
CA VAL A 174 10.55 44.21 -45.25
C VAL A 174 9.06 44.51 -45.35
N GLY A 175 8.42 44.71 -44.20
CA GLY A 175 7.01 45.05 -44.09
C GLY A 175 6.52 44.82 -42.68
N GLY A 176 5.36 45.39 -42.34
CA GLY A 176 4.76 45.25 -41.03
C GLY A 176 3.44 44.48 -41.10
N ILE A 177 3.22 43.62 -40.11
CA ILE A 177 1.97 42.88 -39.91
C ILE A 177 1.45 43.21 -38.53
N ARG A 178 0.17 43.58 -38.42
CA ARG A 178 -0.49 43.91 -37.16
C ARG A 178 -0.39 42.70 -36.24
N GLU A 179 0.21 42.92 -35.06
CA GLU A 179 0.48 41.87 -34.05
C GLU A 179 1.29 40.68 -34.59
N GLY A 180 1.99 40.87 -35.71
CA GLY A 180 2.76 39.85 -36.40
C GLY A 180 4.20 40.27 -36.70
N ILE A 181 4.95 39.38 -37.33
CA ILE A 181 6.34 39.63 -37.73
C ILE A 181 6.62 39.10 -39.14
N VAL A 182 7.50 39.79 -39.85
CA VAL A 182 8.10 39.33 -41.10
C VAL A 182 9.55 38.97 -40.81
N ARG A 183 9.96 37.72 -41.07
CA ARG A 183 11.34 37.26 -40.80
C ARG A 183 11.84 36.28 -41.86
N PRO A 184 13.16 36.21 -42.08
CA PRO A 184 13.75 35.17 -42.91
C PRO A 184 13.48 33.80 -42.26
N ASN A 185 12.87 32.89 -43.01
CA ASN A 185 12.58 31.54 -42.58
C ASN A 185 13.71 30.62 -43.07
N ARG A 186 14.66 30.28 -42.18
CA ARG A 186 15.63 29.20 -42.45
C ARG A 186 14.89 27.88 -42.29
N GLY A 187 14.21 27.45 -43.34
CA GLY A 187 13.45 26.21 -43.35
C GLY A 187 14.35 25.05 -42.89
N ILE A 188 13.84 24.28 -41.93
CA ILE A 188 14.40 22.99 -41.52
C ILE A 188 14.27 22.03 -42.72
N PRO A 189 15.30 21.22 -43.07
CA PRO A 189 15.20 20.22 -44.14
C PRO A 189 14.01 19.27 -43.96
N VAL A 190 13.54 18.69 -45.05
CA VAL A 190 12.34 17.82 -45.12
C VAL A 190 12.41 16.60 -44.17
N ASP A 191 13.60 16.22 -43.68
CA ASP A 191 13.81 15.04 -42.82
C ASP A 191 13.84 15.29 -41.31
N ASP A 192 13.82 16.55 -40.85
CA ASP A 192 13.80 16.84 -39.41
C ASP A 192 12.36 16.90 -38.90
N LYS A 193 11.91 15.80 -38.26
CA LYS A 193 10.64 15.77 -37.54
C LYS A 193 10.63 16.92 -36.52
N PRO A 194 9.61 17.80 -36.53
CA PRO A 194 9.54 18.86 -35.54
C PRO A 194 9.51 18.23 -34.13
N PRO A 195 10.18 18.83 -33.14
CA PRO A 195 10.16 18.29 -31.79
C PRO A 195 8.71 18.22 -31.31
N LEU A 196 8.26 17.01 -30.93
CA LEU A 196 6.89 16.72 -30.47
C LEU A 196 6.42 17.66 -29.34
N PHE A 197 7.37 18.25 -28.60
CA PHE A 197 7.11 19.22 -27.54
C PHE A 197 8.04 20.42 -27.65
N SER A 198 7.46 21.62 -27.51
CA SER A 198 8.21 22.87 -27.36
C SER A 198 9.13 22.83 -26.11
N ARG A 199 10.20 23.64 -26.08
CA ARG A 199 11.10 23.73 -24.91
C ARG A 199 10.37 23.90 -23.56
N PRO A 200 9.36 24.78 -23.42
CA PRO A 200 8.59 24.88 -22.19
C PRO A 200 7.71 23.65 -21.92
N ALA A 201 7.11 23.05 -22.96
CA ALA A 201 6.34 21.81 -22.79
C ALA A 201 7.21 20.65 -22.26
N ARG A 202 8.48 20.55 -22.69
CA ARG A 202 9.43 19.56 -22.15
C ARG A 202 9.68 19.73 -20.65
N TRP A 203 9.89 20.96 -20.19
CA TRP A 203 10.09 21.24 -18.77
C TRP A 203 8.84 20.91 -17.93
N ILE A 204 7.65 21.19 -18.47
CA ILE A 204 6.39 20.84 -17.80
C ILE A 204 6.21 19.32 -17.70
N THR A 205 6.49 18.59 -18.78
CA THR A 205 6.41 17.11 -18.74
C THR A 205 7.39 16.50 -17.75
N ILE A 206 8.63 17.03 -17.66
CA ILE A 206 9.64 16.56 -16.69
C ILE A 206 9.15 16.80 -15.27
N LEU A 207 8.63 18.00 -14.99
CA LEU A 207 8.11 18.36 -13.67
C LEU A 207 6.95 17.44 -13.26
N LEU A 208 5.99 17.20 -14.16
CA LEU A 208 4.86 16.29 -13.91
C LEU A 208 5.33 14.86 -13.65
N THR A 209 6.29 14.34 -14.42
CA THR A 209 6.84 13.00 -14.18
C THR A 209 7.53 12.88 -12.84
N LEU A 210 8.28 13.91 -12.41
CA LEU A 210 8.93 13.92 -11.10
C LEU A 210 7.91 13.97 -9.96
N CYS A 211 6.81 14.73 -10.11
CA CYS A 211 5.71 14.72 -9.14
C CYS A 211 5.06 13.34 -9.00
N VAL A 212 4.80 12.65 -10.12
CA VAL A 212 4.21 11.29 -10.10
C VAL A 212 5.15 10.29 -9.44
N ILE A 213 6.45 10.33 -9.77
CA ILE A 213 7.46 9.46 -9.15
C ILE A 213 7.59 9.75 -7.65
N GLY A 214 7.58 11.03 -7.24
CA GLY A 214 7.61 11.41 -5.84
C GLY A 214 6.40 10.89 -5.04
N LEU A 215 5.20 11.02 -5.60
CA LEU A 215 3.98 10.47 -5.02
C LEU A 215 4.02 8.94 -4.91
N ALA A 216 4.47 8.24 -5.95
CA ALA A 216 4.62 6.79 -5.94
C ALA A 216 5.68 6.33 -4.91
N GLY A 217 6.78 7.09 -4.78
CA GLY A 217 7.83 6.82 -3.79
C GLY A 217 7.33 6.93 -2.35
N ILE A 218 6.50 7.93 -2.03
CA ILE A 218 5.90 8.07 -0.68
C ILE A 218 5.04 6.84 -0.35
N ILE A 219 4.20 6.37 -1.28
CA ILE A 219 3.35 5.19 -1.07
C ILE A 219 4.18 3.92 -0.79
N LEU A 220 5.33 3.78 -1.45
CA LEU A 220 6.20 2.60 -1.31
C LEU A 220 7.13 2.66 -0.08
N ILE A 221 7.41 3.84 0.45
CA ILE A 221 8.38 4.06 1.55
C ILE A 221 7.67 4.33 2.89
N SER A 222 6.37 4.67 2.90
CA SER A 222 5.61 4.83 4.14
C SER A 222 5.44 3.48 4.87
N GLU A 223 6.35 3.20 5.81
CA GLU A 223 6.26 2.09 6.78
C GLU A 223 5.13 2.29 7.81
N ASP A 224 4.50 3.47 7.85
CA ASP A 224 3.35 3.81 8.68
C ASP A 224 2.03 3.68 7.90
N ALA A 225 1.83 2.58 7.19
CA ALA A 225 0.48 2.22 6.77
C ALA A 225 -0.35 1.97 8.05
N PRO A 226 -1.52 2.63 8.22
CA PRO A 226 -2.38 2.33 9.36
C PRO A 226 -2.64 0.82 9.38
N PRO A 227 -2.62 0.21 10.57
CA PRO A 227 -2.75 -1.23 10.68
C PRO A 227 -4.05 -1.69 10.00
N PRO A 228 -4.10 -2.92 9.43
CA PRO A 228 -5.31 -3.45 8.82
C PRO A 228 -6.52 -3.25 9.75
N ILE A 229 -7.72 -3.03 9.20
CA ILE A 229 -8.93 -2.79 10.01
C ILE A 229 -9.06 -3.87 11.10
N GLY A 230 -9.05 -3.47 12.38
CA GLY A 230 -9.08 -4.37 13.54
C GLY A 230 -7.71 -4.72 14.16
N CYS A 231 -6.62 -4.20 13.61
CA CYS A 231 -5.27 -4.32 14.17
C CYS A 231 -4.89 -3.03 14.91
N ALA A 232 -4.12 -3.18 15.98
CA ALA A 232 -3.46 -2.09 16.71
C ALA A 232 -2.02 -2.45 17.04
N THR A 233 -1.18 -1.43 17.22
CA THR A 233 0.26 -1.55 17.50
C THR A 233 0.55 -1.39 19.00
N GLY A 234 1.78 -1.70 19.42
CA GLY A 234 2.24 -1.51 20.80
C GLY A 234 2.56 -2.81 21.53
N LYS A 235 2.52 -2.78 22.87
CA LYS A 235 2.87 -3.91 23.74
C LYS A 235 1.68 -4.33 24.61
N LEU A 236 1.46 -5.63 24.71
CA LEU A 236 0.41 -6.24 25.53
C LEU A 236 0.98 -7.44 26.27
N THR A 237 0.67 -7.54 27.56
CA THR A 237 0.93 -8.75 28.34
C THR A 237 -0.36 -9.54 28.51
N VAL A 238 -0.29 -10.85 28.31
CA VAL A 238 -1.37 -11.80 28.61
C VAL A 238 -0.88 -12.73 29.71
N ASN A 239 -1.50 -12.68 30.90
CA ASN A 239 -1.15 -13.55 32.02
C ASN A 239 -2.31 -14.48 32.42
N GLY A 240 -2.14 -15.23 33.51
CA GLY A 240 -3.20 -16.08 34.07
C GLY A 240 -3.00 -17.57 33.81
N SER A 241 -4.02 -18.25 33.27
CA SER A 241 -4.08 -19.72 33.14
C SER A 241 -2.84 -20.32 32.47
N THR A 242 -2.17 -21.22 33.19
CA THR A 242 -1.05 -22.02 32.63
C THR A 242 -1.55 -23.08 31.67
N GLY A 243 -2.77 -23.56 31.87
CA GLY A 243 -3.40 -24.60 31.06
C GLY A 243 -3.73 -24.14 29.65
N PHE A 244 -4.21 -22.90 29.55
CA PHE A 244 -4.57 -22.26 28.29
C PHE A 244 -3.38 -21.51 27.63
N SER A 245 -2.20 -21.55 28.25
CA SER A 245 -1.05 -20.72 27.85
C SER A 245 -0.49 -21.04 26.46
N GLU A 246 -0.47 -22.31 26.05
CA GLU A 246 0.04 -22.69 24.73
C GLU A 246 -0.89 -22.22 23.60
N VAL A 247 -2.21 -22.32 23.81
CA VAL A 247 -3.22 -21.78 22.89
C VAL A 247 -3.08 -20.26 22.80
N MET A 248 -2.92 -19.58 23.94
CA MET A 248 -2.72 -18.13 23.93
C MET A 248 -1.43 -17.71 23.22
N LYS A 249 -0.34 -18.47 23.35
CA LYS A 249 0.89 -18.22 22.59
C LYS A 249 0.66 -18.39 21.09
N ALA A 250 -0.09 -19.41 20.68
CA ALA A 250 -0.45 -19.61 19.28
C ALA A 250 -1.30 -18.45 18.75
N VAL A 251 -2.31 -18.02 19.50
CA VAL A 251 -3.17 -16.87 19.14
C VAL A 251 -2.35 -15.58 19.09
N ALA A 252 -1.50 -15.32 20.07
CA ALA A 252 -0.62 -14.16 20.11
C ALA A 252 0.35 -14.13 18.91
N LYS A 253 0.93 -15.28 18.56
CA LYS A 253 1.79 -15.42 17.37
C LYS A 253 1.00 -15.14 16.09
N ARG A 254 -0.22 -15.68 15.98
CA ARG A 254 -1.09 -15.44 14.83
C ARG A 254 -1.46 -13.96 14.70
N TYR A 255 -1.87 -13.32 15.79
CA TYR A 255 -2.17 -11.88 15.80
C TYR A 255 -0.95 -11.05 15.38
N GLN A 256 0.24 -11.32 15.91
CA GLN A 256 1.47 -10.60 15.53
C GLN A 256 1.85 -10.79 14.06
N SER A 257 1.46 -11.93 13.46
CA SER A 257 1.61 -12.17 12.02
C SER A 257 0.56 -11.42 11.19
N ASP A 258 -0.69 -11.35 11.67
CA ASP A 258 -1.79 -10.68 10.96
C ASP A 258 -1.72 -9.15 11.14
N CYS A 259 -1.14 -8.68 12.25
CA CYS A 259 -1.05 -7.29 12.68
C CYS A 259 0.42 -6.92 12.99
N PRO A 260 1.19 -6.46 11.97
CA PRO A 260 2.57 -6.02 12.17
C PRO A 260 2.70 -4.90 13.22
N ASN A 261 3.89 -4.75 13.80
CA ASN A 261 4.19 -3.75 14.83
C ASN A 261 3.39 -3.90 16.15
N SER A 262 2.86 -5.10 16.41
CA SER A 262 2.33 -5.50 17.71
C SER A 262 3.29 -6.45 18.42
N THR A 263 3.37 -6.36 19.74
CA THR A 263 4.16 -7.29 20.58
C THR A 263 3.27 -7.80 21.70
N ILE A 264 3.03 -9.11 21.71
CA ILE A 264 2.19 -9.76 22.70
C ILE A 264 3.01 -10.80 23.45
N THR A 265 3.17 -10.58 24.76
CA THR A 265 3.92 -11.46 25.65
C THR A 265 2.94 -12.29 26.47
N VAL A 266 3.07 -13.62 26.43
CA VAL A 266 2.26 -14.52 27.25
C VAL A 266 3.07 -14.98 28.46
N ASP A 267 2.70 -14.52 29.65
CA ASP A 267 3.34 -14.82 30.95
C ASP A 267 2.33 -15.46 31.91
N ALA A 268 2.10 -16.76 31.73
CA ALA A 268 1.10 -17.51 32.50
C ALA A 268 1.69 -18.09 33.79
N GLN A 269 1.15 -17.68 34.94
CA GLN A 269 1.61 -18.08 36.27
C GLN A 269 0.53 -18.78 37.11
N GLY A 270 -0.72 -18.73 36.66
CA GLY A 270 -1.90 -19.27 37.34
C GLY A 270 -3.06 -18.29 37.31
N SER A 271 -4.28 -18.81 37.21
CA SER A 271 -5.49 -18.01 37.03
C SER A 271 -5.78 -17.06 38.20
N ASN A 272 -5.48 -17.43 39.46
CA ASN A 272 -5.64 -16.51 40.60
C ASN A 272 -4.51 -15.51 40.68
N GLU A 273 -3.28 -15.95 40.48
CA GLU A 273 -2.10 -15.08 40.51
C GLU A 273 -2.23 -13.98 39.45
N GLY A 274 -2.56 -14.35 38.21
CA GLY A 274 -2.80 -13.39 37.13
C GLY A 274 -3.97 -12.45 37.40
N PHE A 275 -5.06 -12.94 38.01
CA PHE A 275 -6.21 -12.09 38.34
C PHE A 275 -5.90 -11.10 39.47
N GLN A 276 -5.06 -11.47 40.44
CA GLN A 276 -4.58 -10.51 41.44
C GLN A 276 -3.62 -9.50 40.81
N GLN A 277 -2.70 -9.93 39.95
CA GLN A 277 -1.84 -9.02 39.19
C GLN A 277 -2.64 -8.00 38.37
N LEU A 278 -3.77 -8.42 37.77
CA LEU A 278 -4.65 -7.50 37.05
C LEU A 278 -5.31 -6.46 37.97
N LYS A 279 -5.75 -6.89 39.16
CA LYS A 279 -6.29 -5.97 40.18
C LYS A 279 -5.23 -4.99 40.66
N ASP A 280 -4.05 -5.49 41.01
CA ASP A 280 -2.92 -4.70 41.52
C ASP A 280 -2.39 -3.73 40.46
N ALA A 281 -2.42 -4.14 39.18
CA ALA A 281 -1.98 -3.32 38.06
C ALA A 281 -2.86 -2.09 37.82
N GLY A 282 -4.07 -2.02 38.39
CA GLY A 282 -4.88 -0.80 38.52
C GLY A 282 -5.00 0.03 37.24
N GLY A 283 -6.06 -0.16 36.45
CA GLY A 283 -6.31 0.64 35.25
C GLY A 283 -5.24 0.56 34.14
N ASN A 284 -4.16 -0.22 34.33
CA ASN A 284 -3.14 -0.41 33.31
C ASN A 284 -3.76 -1.06 32.08
N SER A 285 -3.86 -0.27 31.01
CA SER A 285 -4.57 -0.64 29.79
C SER A 285 -3.91 -1.75 28.99
N ALA A 286 -2.68 -2.20 29.32
CA ALA A 286 -1.88 -3.16 28.52
C ALA A 286 -1.76 -4.57 29.15
N LEU A 287 -2.82 -5.04 29.83
CA LEU A 287 -2.85 -6.37 30.45
C LEU A 287 -4.21 -7.06 30.22
N ILE A 288 -4.16 -8.33 29.78
CA ILE A 288 -5.32 -9.24 29.75
C ILE A 288 -4.99 -10.46 30.61
N THR A 289 -5.95 -10.89 31.44
CA THR A 289 -5.79 -12.11 32.25
C THR A 289 -6.74 -13.19 31.78
N ILE A 290 -6.19 -14.36 31.46
CA ILE A 290 -6.98 -15.55 31.18
C ILE A 290 -7.23 -16.33 32.48
N VAL A 291 -8.47 -16.74 32.71
CA VAL A 291 -8.88 -17.43 33.93
C VAL A 291 -9.78 -18.61 33.58
N ASP A 292 -9.43 -19.78 34.12
CA ASP A 292 -10.29 -20.97 34.01
C ASP A 292 -11.52 -20.79 34.92
N GLY A 293 -12.71 -20.72 34.35
CA GLY A 293 -13.96 -20.54 35.09
C GLY A 293 -14.27 -19.09 35.50
N SER A 294 -15.54 -18.83 35.77
CA SER A 294 -16.02 -17.48 36.10
C SER A 294 -15.57 -17.02 37.49
N ARG A 295 -15.48 -15.70 37.66
CA ARG A 295 -15.25 -15.01 38.95
C ARG A 295 -16.32 -13.98 39.26
N THR A 296 -17.50 -14.08 38.65
CA THR A 296 -18.60 -13.13 38.85
C THR A 296 -18.92 -12.87 40.32
N GLU A 297 -18.84 -13.88 41.18
CA GLU A 297 -19.10 -13.77 42.63
C GLU A 297 -18.17 -12.78 43.36
N ASN A 298 -16.98 -12.50 42.83
CA ASN A 298 -15.97 -11.62 43.44
C ASN A 298 -15.42 -10.59 42.45
N LEU A 299 -16.23 -10.23 41.45
CA LEU A 299 -15.84 -9.28 40.43
C LEU A 299 -15.88 -7.87 41.01
N ALA A 300 -14.73 -7.21 41.08
CA ALA A 300 -14.69 -5.78 41.40
C ALA A 300 -15.47 -5.00 40.33
N GLN A 301 -16.17 -3.94 40.71
CA GLN A 301 -17.00 -3.13 39.80
C GLN A 301 -16.26 -2.66 38.53
N GLU A 302 -14.94 -2.55 38.64
CA GLU A 302 -14.06 -2.05 37.59
C GLU A 302 -13.55 -3.15 36.65
N MET A 303 -13.68 -4.43 37.00
CA MET A 303 -13.27 -5.53 36.12
C MET A 303 -14.30 -5.76 35.01
N ARG A 304 -13.82 -6.15 33.84
CA ARG A 304 -14.66 -6.63 32.73
C ARG A 304 -14.27 -8.06 32.40
N GLU A 305 -15.28 -8.89 32.22
CA GLU A 305 -15.14 -10.30 31.85
C GLU A 305 -15.64 -10.52 30.43
N GLU A 306 -14.93 -11.35 29.67
CA GLU A 306 -15.31 -11.80 28.34
C GLU A 306 -15.15 -13.32 28.29
N ARG A 307 -16.18 -14.02 27.80
CA ARG A 307 -16.11 -15.48 27.59
C ARG A 307 -15.34 -15.76 26.31
N VAL A 308 -14.29 -16.57 26.40
CA VAL A 308 -13.37 -16.79 25.27
C VAL A 308 -13.65 -18.13 24.59
N ALA A 309 -13.50 -19.23 25.33
CA ALA A 309 -13.64 -20.57 24.78
C ALA A 309 -14.12 -21.57 25.85
N VAL A 310 -14.63 -22.71 25.40
CA VAL A 310 -14.93 -23.86 26.25
C VAL A 310 -13.71 -24.78 26.31
N SER A 311 -13.38 -25.25 27.50
CA SER A 311 -12.30 -26.22 27.76
C SER A 311 -12.86 -27.49 28.38
N ALA A 312 -12.40 -28.64 27.88
CA ALA A 312 -12.52 -29.92 28.58
C ALA A 312 -11.26 -30.18 29.40
N PHE A 313 -11.43 -30.74 30.59
CA PHE A 313 -10.36 -31.10 31.50
C PHE A 313 -10.39 -32.60 31.77
N ALA A 314 -9.23 -33.22 31.92
CA ALA A 314 -9.08 -34.64 32.11
C ALA A 314 -8.49 -34.93 33.49
N LEU A 315 -8.94 -36.03 34.10
CA LEU A 315 -8.14 -36.75 35.08
C LEU A 315 -7.10 -37.58 34.33
N VAL A 316 -5.88 -37.59 34.83
CA VAL A 316 -4.77 -38.35 34.28
C VAL A 316 -4.18 -39.24 35.35
N VAL A 317 -3.73 -40.42 34.95
CA VAL A 317 -3.05 -41.36 35.82
C VAL A 317 -1.80 -41.89 35.14
N ASN A 318 -0.79 -42.24 35.94
CA ASN A 318 0.41 -42.88 35.43
C ASN A 318 0.07 -44.20 34.71
N ASP A 319 0.82 -44.52 33.66
CA ASP A 319 0.60 -45.74 32.85
C ASP A 319 0.83 -47.05 33.60
N ASP A 320 1.50 -47.03 34.76
CA ASP A 320 1.64 -48.20 35.62
C ASP A 320 0.33 -48.65 36.30
N VAL A 321 -0.71 -47.80 36.29
CA VAL A 321 -2.03 -48.10 36.85
C VAL A 321 -2.99 -48.46 35.72
N PRO A 322 -3.51 -49.70 35.61
CA PRO A 322 -4.35 -50.11 34.47
C PRO A 322 -5.81 -49.63 34.55
N VAL A 323 -6.17 -48.78 35.52
CA VAL A 323 -7.54 -48.27 35.70
C VAL A 323 -7.87 -47.31 34.57
N ARG A 324 -9.03 -47.47 33.92
CA ARG A 324 -9.45 -46.64 32.77
C ARG A 324 -10.61 -45.68 33.08
N SER A 325 -11.40 -45.99 34.10
CA SER A 325 -12.56 -45.19 34.50
C SER A 325 -12.65 -45.15 36.01
N LEU A 326 -13.03 -43.99 36.54
CA LEU A 326 -13.43 -43.82 37.93
C LEU A 326 -14.81 -43.18 37.99
N THR A 327 -15.59 -43.56 38.98
CA THR A 327 -16.81 -42.82 39.32
C THR A 327 -16.47 -41.52 40.04
N VAL A 328 -17.32 -40.49 39.95
CA VAL A 328 -17.15 -39.24 40.70
C VAL A 328 -16.99 -39.50 42.21
N ASP A 329 -17.71 -40.48 42.74
CA ASP A 329 -17.66 -40.84 44.15
C ASP A 329 -16.31 -41.47 44.55
N GLN A 330 -15.72 -42.28 43.68
CA GLN A 330 -14.36 -42.80 43.87
C GLN A 330 -13.32 -41.68 43.79
N ILE A 331 -13.45 -40.77 42.83
CA ILE A 331 -12.54 -39.61 42.70
C ILE A 331 -12.57 -38.79 43.99
N ARG A 332 -13.76 -38.48 44.52
CA ARG A 332 -13.92 -37.77 45.80
C ARG A 332 -13.24 -38.49 46.96
N LYS A 333 -13.42 -39.81 47.07
CA LYS A 333 -12.80 -40.63 48.12
C LYS A 333 -11.28 -40.69 48.00
N ILE A 334 -10.73 -40.71 46.79
CA ILE A 334 -9.28 -40.64 46.54
C ILE A 334 -8.72 -39.29 47.01
N PHE A 335 -9.30 -38.18 46.54
CA PHE A 335 -8.80 -36.84 46.86
C PHE A 335 -9.03 -36.43 48.33
N ARG A 336 -9.99 -37.06 49.01
CA ARG A 336 -10.18 -36.97 50.47
C ARG A 336 -9.26 -37.90 51.27
N GLY A 337 -8.65 -38.91 50.64
CA GLY A 337 -7.79 -39.88 51.32
C GLY A 337 -8.53 -41.01 52.03
N ASP A 338 -9.78 -41.28 51.66
CA ASP A 338 -10.51 -42.47 52.10
C ASP A 338 -10.08 -43.71 51.29
N ILE A 339 -9.60 -43.47 50.06
CA ILE A 339 -9.00 -44.47 49.19
C ILE A 339 -7.54 -44.09 48.99
N LEU A 340 -6.65 -45.00 49.36
CA LEU A 340 -5.20 -44.79 49.41
C LEU A 340 -4.43 -45.73 48.47
N ASN A 341 -5.09 -46.75 47.92
CA ASN A 341 -4.49 -47.73 47.03
C ASN A 341 -5.41 -48.05 45.85
N TRP A 342 -4.81 -48.24 44.68
CA TRP A 342 -5.51 -48.54 43.43
C TRP A 342 -6.28 -49.86 43.46
N ASN A 343 -5.87 -50.82 44.28
CA ASN A 343 -6.61 -52.08 44.47
C ASN A 343 -8.00 -51.90 45.11
N GLN A 344 -8.29 -50.74 45.72
CA GLN A 344 -9.58 -50.44 46.35
C GLN A 344 -10.63 -49.93 45.35
N VAL A 345 -10.24 -49.60 44.11
CA VAL A 345 -11.12 -49.03 43.06
C VAL A 345 -11.19 -49.91 41.81
N GLY A 346 -10.94 -51.21 41.96
CA GLY A 346 -10.96 -52.17 40.85
C GLY A 346 -9.61 -52.32 40.13
N GLY A 347 -8.53 -51.75 40.66
CA GLY A 347 -7.18 -51.98 40.14
C GLY A 347 -6.69 -53.40 40.45
N LEU A 348 -6.11 -54.08 39.44
CA LEU A 348 -5.44 -55.38 39.61
C LEU A 348 -4.04 -55.25 40.26
N VAL A 349 -3.61 -54.03 40.57
CA VAL A 349 -2.25 -53.72 41.03
C VAL A 349 -2.31 -53.18 42.46
N ASP A 350 -1.52 -53.77 43.34
CA ASP A 350 -1.25 -53.23 44.67
C ASP A 350 -0.30 -52.03 44.54
N ARG A 351 -0.89 -50.84 44.41
CA ARG A 351 -0.16 -49.59 44.14
C ARG A 351 -0.71 -48.46 45.00
N PRO A 352 0.10 -47.86 45.88
CA PRO A 352 -0.29 -46.66 46.61
C PRO A 352 -0.63 -45.50 45.68
N ILE A 353 -1.65 -44.72 46.03
CA ILE A 353 -2.07 -43.55 45.27
C ILE A 353 -1.23 -42.34 45.69
N LEU A 354 -0.68 -41.64 44.71
CA LEU A 354 -0.10 -40.31 44.88
C LEU A 354 -1.00 -39.28 44.18
N VAL A 355 -1.60 -38.37 44.94
CA VAL A 355 -2.35 -37.25 44.38
C VAL A 355 -1.38 -36.12 44.06
N VAL A 356 -1.31 -35.75 42.78
CA VAL A 356 -0.56 -34.60 42.28
C VAL A 356 -1.56 -33.51 41.94
N SER A 357 -1.67 -32.53 42.83
CA SER A 357 -2.58 -31.39 42.68
C SER A 357 -1.82 -30.12 42.28
N ARG A 358 -2.54 -29.01 42.17
CA ARG A 358 -2.01 -27.67 41.88
C ARG A 358 -2.02 -26.78 43.12
N PHE A 359 -1.17 -25.76 43.14
CA PHE A 359 -1.31 -24.67 44.11
C PHE A 359 -2.70 -24.03 44.04
N ASP A 360 -3.12 -23.42 45.15
CA ASP A 360 -4.39 -22.71 45.28
C ASP A 360 -4.59 -21.64 44.21
N SER A 361 -3.50 -21.13 43.63
CA SER A 361 -3.51 -20.14 42.55
C SER A 361 -4.04 -20.67 41.20
N SER A 362 -4.24 -21.98 41.06
CA SER A 362 -4.72 -22.62 39.83
C SER A 362 -6.23 -22.48 39.64
N GLY A 363 -6.66 -22.02 38.46
CA GLY A 363 -8.07 -22.05 38.08
C GLY A 363 -8.54 -23.47 37.75
N THR A 364 -7.71 -24.30 37.11
CA THR A 364 -7.95 -25.73 36.91
C THR A 364 -8.31 -26.44 38.22
N ARG A 365 -7.57 -26.18 39.31
CA ARG A 365 -7.89 -26.72 40.65
C ARG A 365 -9.25 -26.26 41.13
N ARG A 366 -9.52 -24.95 41.08
CA ARG A 366 -10.80 -24.40 41.51
C ARG A 366 -11.96 -25.02 40.71
N LEU A 367 -11.81 -25.17 39.40
CA LEU A 367 -12.80 -25.83 38.55
C LEU A 367 -12.97 -27.31 38.92
N PHE A 368 -11.88 -28.03 39.18
CA PHE A 368 -11.94 -29.43 39.61
C PHE A 368 -12.66 -29.59 40.95
N ASP A 369 -12.35 -28.72 41.93
CA ASP A 369 -13.06 -28.63 43.20
C ASP A 369 -14.56 -28.40 42.96
N GLN A 370 -14.93 -27.40 42.16
CA GLN A 370 -16.33 -27.02 41.94
C GLN A 370 -17.12 -28.09 41.16
N ARG A 371 -16.56 -28.64 40.10
CA ARG A 371 -17.27 -29.47 39.12
C ARG A 371 -17.23 -30.96 39.46
N VAL A 372 -16.13 -31.45 40.04
CA VAL A 372 -15.93 -32.89 40.28
C VAL A 372 -15.99 -33.19 41.77
N LEU A 373 -15.12 -32.57 42.57
CA LEU A 373 -15.02 -32.92 43.98
C LEU A 373 -16.21 -32.42 44.80
N GLY A 374 -16.82 -31.30 44.41
CA GLY A 374 -17.70 -30.52 45.28
C GLY A 374 -16.90 -29.54 46.16
N VAL A 375 -17.60 -28.59 46.79
CA VAL A 375 -17.00 -27.43 47.47
C VAL A 375 -15.84 -27.80 48.42
N LYS A 376 -14.62 -27.34 48.06
CA LYS A 376 -13.35 -27.45 48.83
C LYS A 376 -13.11 -28.81 49.48
N ASN A 377 -12.97 -29.84 48.64
CA ASN A 377 -12.83 -31.23 49.10
C ASN A 377 -11.41 -31.80 49.02
N GLU A 378 -10.44 -31.09 48.42
CA GLU A 378 -9.03 -31.48 48.55
C GLU A 378 -8.51 -31.26 49.97
N ARG A 379 -7.83 -32.28 50.52
CA ARG A 379 -7.11 -32.16 51.79
C ARG A 379 -5.84 -31.32 51.68
N GLU A 380 -5.30 -30.93 52.82
CA GLU A 380 -4.01 -30.26 52.93
C GLU A 380 -2.87 -31.08 52.29
N VAL A 381 -1.80 -30.38 51.90
CA VAL A 381 -0.58 -31.01 51.39
C VAL A 381 0.00 -31.92 52.47
N THR A 382 0.26 -33.19 52.13
CA THR A 382 0.79 -34.16 53.10
C THR A 382 2.27 -34.49 52.86
N VAL A 383 2.79 -34.17 51.66
CA VAL A 383 4.21 -34.32 51.30
C VAL A 383 4.71 -33.06 50.60
N ALA A 384 5.88 -32.55 51.01
CA ALA A 384 6.46 -31.33 50.45
C ALA A 384 6.92 -31.49 48.99
N GLY A 385 7.33 -32.70 48.61
CA GLY A 385 7.67 -33.06 47.24
C GLY A 385 6.84 -34.24 46.73
N CYS A 386 7.00 -34.58 45.45
CA CYS A 386 6.24 -35.69 44.82
C CYS A 386 7.14 -36.90 44.59
N GLU A 387 8.20 -37.08 45.39
CA GLU A 387 9.15 -38.16 45.22
C GLU A 387 8.53 -39.50 45.63
N PRO A 388 8.99 -40.64 45.08
CA PRO A 388 8.33 -41.93 45.27
C PRO A 388 8.33 -42.44 46.72
N ASP A 389 9.29 -42.01 47.54
CA ASP A 389 9.88 -42.86 48.57
C ASP A 389 9.77 -42.33 50.01
N VAL A 390 8.62 -41.75 50.37
CA VAL A 390 8.29 -41.47 51.77
C VAL A 390 7.27 -42.51 52.20
N ALA A 391 7.70 -43.49 53.00
CA ALA A 391 6.80 -44.42 53.67
C ALA A 391 5.94 -43.65 54.68
N GLN A 392 4.82 -43.09 54.20
CA GLN A 392 3.87 -42.31 54.98
C GLN A 392 2.54 -43.07 55.01
N ALA A 393 2.02 -43.25 56.23
CA ALA A 393 0.65 -43.74 56.40
C ALA A 393 -0.34 -42.61 56.06
N GLY A 394 -1.37 -42.92 55.27
CA GLY A 394 -2.41 -41.98 54.87
C GLY A 394 -2.27 -41.45 53.45
N LEU A 395 -3.06 -40.42 53.12
CA LEU A 395 -3.06 -39.79 51.79
C LEU A 395 -1.70 -39.16 51.50
N ARG A 396 -1.15 -39.49 50.33
CA ARG A 396 0.00 -38.77 49.77
C ARG A 396 -0.51 -37.76 48.76
N ARG A 397 -0.35 -36.48 49.08
CA ARG A 397 -0.75 -35.35 48.24
C ARG A 397 0.39 -34.34 48.20
N CYS A 398 0.86 -34.05 47.00
CA CYS A 398 1.80 -32.99 46.71
C CYS A 398 1.17 -31.98 45.74
N GLU A 399 1.74 -30.79 45.66
CA GLU A 399 1.28 -29.75 44.74
C GLU A 399 2.37 -29.34 43.74
N ARG A 400 1.93 -28.85 42.58
CA ARG A 400 2.77 -28.28 41.53
C ARG A 400 2.26 -26.91 41.09
N ARG A 401 3.19 -26.07 40.63
CA ARG A 401 2.88 -24.68 40.29
C ARG A 401 2.06 -24.59 39.00
N ASP A 402 2.48 -25.31 37.98
CA ASP A 402 1.90 -25.24 36.64
C ASP A 402 1.39 -26.58 36.12
N THR A 403 0.61 -26.54 35.04
CA THR A 403 0.01 -27.72 34.40
C THR A 403 1.08 -28.71 33.92
N LYS A 404 2.19 -28.23 33.33
CA LYS A 404 3.25 -29.10 32.79
C LYS A 404 3.96 -29.86 33.90
N GLN A 405 4.16 -29.22 35.05
CA GLN A 405 4.72 -29.86 36.24
C GLN A 405 3.81 -30.96 36.80
N VAL A 406 2.48 -30.76 36.83
CA VAL A 406 1.54 -31.84 37.22
C VAL A 406 1.68 -33.01 36.27
N LEU A 407 1.53 -32.79 34.97
CA LEU A 407 1.57 -33.84 33.96
C LEU A 407 2.90 -34.60 33.97
N SER A 408 4.02 -33.88 34.00
CA SER A 408 5.33 -34.53 34.06
C SER A 408 5.59 -35.28 35.37
N THR A 409 4.99 -34.84 36.48
CA THR A 409 5.07 -35.57 37.75
C THR A 409 4.22 -36.83 37.68
N VAL A 410 2.97 -36.73 37.21
CA VAL A 410 2.09 -37.90 37.03
C VAL A 410 2.73 -38.93 36.11
N ALA A 411 3.31 -38.51 34.99
CA ALA A 411 3.97 -39.41 34.04
C ALA A 411 5.20 -40.14 34.62
N LYS A 412 5.89 -39.54 35.61
CA LYS A 412 7.12 -40.10 36.20
C LYS A 412 6.88 -40.88 37.49
N GLN A 413 5.83 -40.54 38.22
CA GLN A 413 5.57 -41.08 39.55
C GLN A 413 4.58 -42.24 39.45
N PRO A 414 5.01 -43.49 39.68
CA PRO A 414 4.12 -44.61 39.46
C PRO A 414 3.07 -44.66 40.58
N GLY A 415 1.80 -44.90 40.22
CA GLY A 415 0.63 -44.76 41.09
C GLY A 415 0.06 -43.34 41.19
N ALA A 416 0.62 -42.36 40.47
CA ALA A 416 0.16 -40.98 40.55
C ALA A 416 -1.12 -40.72 39.76
N ILE A 417 -1.98 -39.86 40.32
CA ILE A 417 -3.16 -39.28 39.68
C ILE A 417 -3.06 -37.76 39.75
N GLY A 418 -3.50 -37.08 38.70
CA GLY A 418 -3.62 -35.63 38.65
C GLY A 418 -4.70 -35.22 37.65
N TYR A 419 -4.70 -33.94 37.30
CA TYR A 419 -5.65 -33.39 36.34
C TYR A 419 -5.02 -32.26 35.51
N SER A 420 -5.55 -32.05 34.31
CA SER A 420 -5.18 -30.93 33.44
C SER A 420 -6.25 -30.64 32.40
N GLU A 421 -6.01 -29.65 31.57
CA GLU A 421 -6.70 -29.44 30.30
C GLU A 421 -6.47 -30.67 29.39
N LEU A 422 -7.52 -31.12 28.69
CA LEU A 422 -7.53 -32.35 27.88
C LEU A 422 -6.44 -32.34 26.80
N GLN A 423 -6.34 -31.24 26.06
CA GLN A 423 -5.42 -31.13 24.93
C GLN A 423 -3.96 -31.14 25.39
N THR A 424 -3.68 -30.52 26.54
CA THR A 424 -2.36 -30.54 27.17
C THR A 424 -2.01 -31.94 27.70
N ALA A 425 -2.96 -32.66 28.30
CA ALA A 425 -2.75 -34.05 28.74
C ALA A 425 -2.42 -35.00 27.59
N THR A 426 -3.16 -34.88 26.49
CA THR A 426 -3.05 -35.79 25.32
C THR A 426 -1.66 -35.74 24.68
N ALA A 427 -0.93 -34.64 24.84
CA ALA A 427 0.42 -34.47 24.31
C ALA A 427 1.53 -35.11 25.17
N VAL A 428 1.21 -35.70 26.33
CA VAL A 428 2.19 -36.24 27.29
C VAL A 428 2.18 -37.76 27.29
N GLN A 429 3.37 -38.36 27.23
CA GLN A 429 3.59 -39.81 27.34
C GLN A 429 3.86 -40.23 28.78
N GLY A 430 3.62 -41.51 29.12
CA GLY A 430 3.83 -42.07 30.46
C GLY A 430 2.63 -41.89 31.40
N LEU A 431 1.53 -41.36 30.87
CA LEU A 431 0.24 -41.26 31.54
C LEU A 431 -0.87 -41.51 30.53
N HIS A 432 -2.07 -41.77 31.03
CA HIS A 432 -3.27 -41.81 30.22
C HIS A 432 -4.44 -41.10 30.92
N ILE A 433 -5.43 -40.79 30.11
CA ILE A 433 -6.64 -40.09 30.50
C ILE A 433 -7.63 -41.10 31.09
N LEU A 434 -8.28 -40.71 32.20
CA LEU A 434 -9.35 -41.46 32.83
C LEU A 434 -10.72 -40.96 32.36
N GLU A 435 -11.63 -41.91 32.18
CA GLU A 435 -13.07 -41.62 32.06
C GLU A 435 -13.68 -41.30 33.43
N ILE A 436 -14.69 -40.42 33.44
CA ILE A 436 -15.47 -40.09 34.63
C ILE A 436 -16.89 -40.63 34.48
N ASP A 437 -17.26 -41.58 35.35
CA ASP A 437 -18.49 -42.36 35.25
C ASP A 437 -18.66 -43.05 33.87
N GLY A 438 -17.57 -43.61 33.31
CA GLY A 438 -17.57 -44.26 31.99
C GLY A 438 -17.72 -43.31 30.81
N ARG A 439 -17.51 -42.00 31.02
CA ARG A 439 -17.54 -40.99 29.96
C ARG A 439 -16.13 -40.48 29.69
N ALA A 440 -15.68 -40.62 28.46
CA ALA A 440 -14.44 -40.01 28.00
C ALA A 440 -14.54 -38.47 28.02
N PRO A 441 -13.43 -37.75 28.30
CA PRO A 441 -13.43 -36.29 28.21
C PRO A 441 -13.78 -35.84 26.79
N SER A 442 -14.93 -35.18 26.66
CA SER A 442 -15.44 -34.68 25.39
C SER A 442 -16.30 -33.45 25.63
N LEU A 443 -16.29 -32.55 24.64
CA LEU A 443 -17.19 -31.41 24.60
C LEU A 443 -18.44 -31.71 23.76
N GLU A 444 -18.53 -32.85 23.08
CA GLU A 444 -19.65 -33.15 22.18
C GLU A 444 -20.93 -33.59 22.92
N ALA A 445 -20.78 -34.22 24.08
CA ALA A 445 -21.92 -34.76 24.83
C ALA A 445 -22.68 -33.67 25.60
N HIS A 446 -24.01 -33.79 25.64
CA HIS A 446 -24.91 -32.80 26.24
C HIS A 446 -25.86 -33.40 27.29
N GLY A 447 -26.44 -32.55 28.14
CA GLY A 447 -27.44 -32.95 29.13
C GLY A 447 -26.91 -33.94 30.17
N SER A 448 -27.69 -34.98 30.48
CA SER A 448 -27.30 -36.02 31.46
C SER A 448 -26.05 -36.81 31.05
N ASN A 449 -25.71 -36.83 29.75
CA ASN A 449 -24.54 -37.51 29.23
C ASN A 449 -23.31 -36.60 29.12
N ALA A 450 -23.44 -35.31 29.45
CA ALA A 450 -22.34 -34.36 29.39
C ALA A 450 -21.18 -34.80 30.28
N TYR A 451 -19.95 -34.65 29.80
CA TYR A 451 -18.78 -34.93 30.61
C TYR A 451 -18.64 -33.87 31.72
N PRO A 452 -18.46 -34.28 32.99
CA PRO A 452 -18.67 -33.38 34.13
C PRO A 452 -17.55 -32.35 34.35
N PHE A 453 -16.34 -32.60 33.82
CA PHE A 453 -15.18 -31.76 34.08
C PHE A 453 -14.86 -30.84 32.89
N THR A 454 -15.76 -29.89 32.68
CA THR A 454 -15.65 -28.85 31.65
C THR A 454 -15.73 -27.46 32.28
N GLY A 455 -15.26 -26.44 31.56
CA GLY A 455 -15.29 -25.07 32.02
C GLY A 455 -15.16 -24.08 30.88
N ILE A 456 -15.46 -22.81 31.16
CA ILE A 456 -15.28 -21.71 30.21
C ILE A 456 -13.99 -20.98 30.60
N GLU A 457 -13.17 -20.65 29.61
CA GLU A 457 -12.04 -19.74 29.73
C GLU A 457 -12.53 -18.31 29.58
N TYR A 458 -12.13 -17.45 30.50
CA TYR A 458 -12.51 -16.04 30.52
C TYR A 458 -11.29 -15.16 30.33
N ALA A 459 -11.42 -14.12 29.51
CA ALA A 459 -10.49 -13.00 29.46
C ALA A 459 -11.01 -11.87 30.35
N TYR A 460 -10.14 -11.37 31.22
CA TYR A 460 -10.43 -10.22 32.08
C TYR A 460 -9.57 -9.02 31.71
N THR A 461 -10.18 -7.84 31.76
CA THR A 461 -9.50 -6.54 31.67
C THR A 461 -9.86 -5.66 32.85
N TYR A 462 -8.97 -4.72 33.17
CA TYR A 462 -9.30 -3.60 34.05
C TYR A 462 -10.06 -2.54 33.26
N GLY A 463 -11.31 -2.29 33.64
CA GLY A 463 -12.19 -1.37 32.95
C GLY A 463 -12.47 -1.79 31.52
N LYS A 464 -13.04 -0.84 30.76
CA LYS A 464 -13.17 -0.97 29.31
C LYS A 464 -11.89 -0.43 28.66
N PRO A 465 -11.13 -1.23 27.90
CA PRO A 465 -9.94 -0.73 27.20
C PRO A 465 -10.34 0.33 26.16
N SER A 466 -9.42 1.27 25.88
CA SER A 466 -9.61 2.25 24.80
C SER A 466 -9.79 1.54 23.46
N SER A 467 -10.70 2.00 22.60
CA SER A 467 -11.02 1.36 21.32
C SER A 467 -9.79 1.15 20.45
N ASP A 468 -8.84 2.10 20.51
CA ASP A 468 -7.67 2.14 19.64
C ASP A 468 -6.45 1.44 20.26
N SER A 469 -6.64 0.79 21.42
CA SER A 469 -5.57 0.06 22.11
C SER A 469 -5.35 -1.34 21.55
N LEU A 470 -4.11 -1.83 21.66
CA LEU A 470 -3.76 -3.23 21.38
C LEU A 470 -4.59 -4.20 22.23
N THR A 471 -4.89 -3.85 23.47
CA THR A 471 -5.73 -4.64 24.37
C THR A 471 -7.14 -4.83 23.83
N SER A 472 -7.80 -3.74 23.40
CA SER A 472 -9.13 -3.81 22.79
C SER A 472 -9.11 -4.62 21.48
N SER A 473 -8.10 -4.38 20.63
CA SER A 473 -7.97 -5.08 19.34
C SER A 473 -7.69 -6.58 19.51
N PHE A 474 -6.83 -6.95 20.47
CA PHE A 474 -6.54 -8.36 20.75
C PHE A 474 -7.71 -9.07 21.43
N LEU A 475 -8.43 -8.39 22.35
CA LEU A 475 -9.66 -8.92 22.94
C LEU A 475 -10.75 -9.14 21.89
N TYR A 476 -10.89 -8.21 20.94
CA TYR A 476 -11.75 -8.39 19.77
C TYR A 476 -11.28 -9.58 18.92
N TYR A 477 -9.97 -9.72 18.69
CA TYR A 477 -9.42 -10.83 17.93
C TYR A 477 -9.70 -12.20 18.54
N LEU A 478 -9.69 -12.29 19.89
CA LEU A 478 -10.07 -13.49 20.64
C LEU A 478 -11.58 -13.80 20.52
N THR A 479 -12.41 -12.77 20.61
CA THR A 479 -13.86 -12.94 20.75
C THR A 479 -14.63 -12.89 19.43
N ARG A 480 -14.11 -12.25 18.39
CA ARG A 480 -14.80 -11.98 17.13
C ARG A 480 -13.89 -12.04 15.90
N GLY A 481 -12.59 -12.26 16.08
CA GLY A 481 -11.61 -12.33 15.00
C GLY A 481 -11.07 -13.74 14.77
N ARG A 482 -9.98 -13.82 14.00
CA ARG A 482 -9.35 -15.09 13.61
C ARG A 482 -8.66 -15.82 14.77
N GLY A 483 -8.57 -15.21 15.95
CA GLY A 483 -8.12 -15.90 17.16
C GLY A 483 -9.04 -17.07 17.53
N GLN A 484 -10.32 -16.99 17.14
CA GLN A 484 -11.28 -18.07 17.33
C GLN A 484 -10.88 -19.35 16.59
N ASP A 485 -10.41 -19.24 15.35
CA ASP A 485 -10.03 -20.40 14.55
C ASP A 485 -8.84 -21.13 15.19
N VAL A 486 -7.86 -20.37 15.70
CA VAL A 486 -6.70 -20.96 16.40
C VAL A 486 -7.11 -21.69 17.68
N MET A 487 -8.09 -21.16 18.43
CA MET A 487 -8.60 -21.82 19.62
C MET A 487 -9.38 -23.10 19.28
N GLU A 488 -10.20 -23.05 18.23
CA GLU A 488 -10.95 -24.20 17.75
C GLU A 488 -10.04 -25.33 17.24
N ASP A 489 -9.05 -24.99 16.41
CA ASP A 489 -8.03 -25.94 15.91
C ASP A 489 -7.23 -26.57 17.06
N SER A 490 -7.10 -25.85 18.17
CA SER A 490 -6.46 -26.33 19.39
C SER A 490 -7.40 -27.15 20.29
N GLY A 491 -8.65 -27.39 19.87
CA GLY A 491 -9.63 -28.17 20.62
C GLY A 491 -10.38 -27.40 21.71
N HIS A 492 -10.42 -26.06 21.62
CA HIS A 492 -11.14 -25.18 22.54
C HIS A 492 -12.21 -24.38 21.78
N PRO A 493 -13.46 -24.89 21.70
CA PRO A 493 -14.56 -24.26 20.98
C PRO A 493 -14.81 -22.81 21.43
N PRO A 494 -14.74 -21.81 20.53
CA PRO A 494 -14.90 -20.40 20.87
C PRO A 494 -16.35 -20.05 21.25
N CYS A 495 -16.55 -19.24 22.29
CA CYS A 495 -17.87 -18.93 22.83
C CYS A 495 -18.78 -18.08 21.92
N TYR A 496 -18.18 -17.32 21.02
CA TYR A 496 -18.89 -16.37 20.16
C TYR A 496 -19.17 -16.91 18.76
N LYS A 497 -18.88 -18.20 18.49
CA LYS A 497 -19.39 -18.91 17.32
C LYS A 497 -20.84 -19.37 17.59
N PRO A 498 -21.77 -19.27 16.63
CA PRO A 498 -23.18 -19.59 16.83
C PRO A 498 -23.41 -20.98 17.44
N GLU A 499 -22.69 -22.01 16.99
CA GLU A 499 -22.82 -23.38 17.51
C GLU A 499 -22.42 -23.55 18.98
N ASN A 500 -21.64 -22.61 19.55
CA ASN A 500 -21.08 -22.74 20.90
C ASN A 500 -21.72 -21.80 21.94
N LEU A 501 -22.61 -20.90 21.50
CA LEU A 501 -23.24 -19.90 22.38
C LEU A 501 -23.96 -20.55 23.58
N GLU A 502 -24.73 -21.62 23.34
CA GLU A 502 -25.44 -22.33 24.41
C GLU A 502 -24.49 -22.94 25.43
N ARG A 503 -23.33 -23.45 24.99
CA ARG A 503 -22.32 -24.07 25.86
C ARG A 503 -21.65 -23.05 26.78
N CYS A 504 -21.53 -21.80 26.31
CA CYS A 504 -20.96 -20.72 27.11
C CYS A 504 -21.98 -19.98 28.00
N GLN A 505 -23.25 -20.38 27.95
CA GLN A 505 -24.31 -19.88 28.83
C GLN A 505 -24.61 -20.82 30.02
N GLN A 506 -24.07 -22.05 29.98
CA GLN A 506 -24.17 -23.09 31.03
C GLN A 506 -22.97 -23.05 31.98
#